data_AF-A0A1C0VNJ1-F1
#
_entry.id   AF-A0A1C0VNJ1-F1
#
_cell.length_a   1.000
_cell.length_b   1.000
_cell.length_c   1.000
_cell.angle_alpha   90.00
_cell.angle_beta   90.00
_cell.angle_gamma   90.00
#
_symmetry.space_group_name_H-M   'P 1'
#
loop_
_entity.id
_entity.type
_entity.pdbx_description
1 polymer ?
#
loop_
_entity_poly.entity_id
_entity_poly.type
_entity_poly.pdbx_seq_one_letter_code
_entity_poly.pdbx_strand_id
1 'polypeptide(L)'
;MNQENTQNQTNQKPDNAQNKNRRNWWIEIISLLALGYLIFSLISPIFFKEGQQPRKIETPDILVIAVILLFNSELLNRLEDFGISKEGGITAKFRELKQEVNKQKKEIDELQAQQLEQLEKQQKNLEEMQAFMYNFLLGDKDYEKIAQLDQHLQANTNYNFYVSEKVADELRRLRDLKLIQTNSGYISDLVKASNYGRQPIDLTKYFCVTDLGKKFLTTRETLHSSSQQETTNSQETPKFE
;
A
#
# COMPACT_ATOMS: atom_id res chain seq x y z
N MET A 1 27.43 34.26 -38.33
CA MET A 1 26.45 35.35 -38.46
C MET A 1 25.08 34.73 -38.28
N ASN A 2 24.64 34.59 -37.02
CA ASN A 2 23.75 35.47 -36.24
C ASN A 2 22.29 34.99 -36.38
N GLN A 3 21.70 34.32 -35.37
CA GLN A 3 21.00 34.88 -34.17
C GLN A 3 19.77 35.72 -34.59
N GLU A 4 18.51 35.47 -34.20
CA GLU A 4 17.87 35.33 -32.86
C GLU A 4 16.46 34.66 -33.00
N ASN A 5 16.05 33.75 -32.11
CA ASN A 5 15.22 33.92 -30.89
C ASN A 5 13.73 34.29 -31.07
N THR A 6 12.82 33.47 -30.49
CA THR A 6 11.65 33.77 -29.60
C THR A 6 10.78 32.49 -29.50
N GLN A 7 10.84 31.67 -28.44
CA GLN A 7 10.10 31.69 -27.16
C GLN A 7 8.56 31.62 -27.19
N ASN A 8 8.01 30.62 -26.49
CA ASN A 8 6.71 30.46 -25.77
C ASN A 8 6.26 28.98 -25.90
N GLN A 9 6.35 28.07 -24.93
CA GLN A 9 5.95 28.05 -23.50
C GLN A 9 4.52 28.51 -23.21
N THR A 10 3.61 27.53 -23.08
CA THR A 10 2.52 27.45 -22.08
C THR A 10 2.14 25.97 -21.95
N ASN A 11 2.57 25.30 -20.87
CA ASN A 11 1.78 25.08 -19.64
C ASN A 11 0.57 24.17 -19.82
N GLN A 12 0.71 22.89 -19.44
CA GLN A 12 -0.31 22.17 -18.68
C GLN A 12 0.36 21.15 -17.73
N LYS A 13 -0.23 21.08 -16.55
CA LYS A 13 0.35 20.86 -15.22
C LYS A 13 0.22 19.40 -14.78
N PRO A 14 1.14 18.88 -13.94
CA PRO A 14 1.00 17.57 -13.32
C PRO A 14 0.13 17.68 -12.05
N ASP A 15 -1.13 17.25 -12.13
CA ASP A 15 -2.00 17.11 -10.94
C ASP A 15 -1.94 15.66 -10.44
N ASN A 16 -0.97 15.34 -9.58
CA ASN A 16 -1.19 14.38 -8.48
C ASN A 16 -0.11 14.36 -7.37
N ALA A 17 0.58 15.46 -7.11
CA ALA A 17 1.54 15.57 -5.99
C ALA A 17 1.03 16.42 -4.81
N GLN A 18 -0.13 17.08 -4.90
CA GLN A 18 -0.54 18.07 -3.91
C GLN A 18 -1.25 17.54 -2.66
N ASN A 19 -1.68 16.27 -2.62
CA ASN A 19 -2.45 15.79 -1.46
C ASN A 19 -1.59 15.30 -0.28
N LYS A 20 -0.32 14.95 -0.52
CA LYS A 20 0.59 14.49 0.55
C LYS A 20 1.24 15.64 1.33
N ASN A 21 1.43 16.80 0.70
CA ASN A 21 2.05 17.99 1.32
C ASN A 21 1.09 18.83 2.17
N ARG A 22 -0.23 18.74 1.96
CA ARG A 22 -1.19 19.56 2.71
C ARG A 22 -1.27 19.16 4.18
N ARG A 23 -1.02 17.88 4.50
CA ARG A 23 -1.03 17.34 5.86
C ARG A 23 0.24 17.71 6.65
N ASN A 24 1.37 17.85 5.96
CA ASN A 24 2.64 18.29 6.58
C ASN A 24 2.71 19.81 6.75
N TRP A 25 2.07 20.60 5.87
CA TRP A 25 2.09 22.06 5.95
C TRP A 25 1.40 22.61 7.22
N TRP A 26 0.29 22.00 7.66
CA TRP A 26 -0.34 22.41 8.93
C TRP A 26 0.55 22.13 10.15
N ILE A 27 1.38 21.09 10.11
CA ILE A 27 2.33 20.75 11.18
C ILE A 27 3.45 21.81 11.22
N GLU A 28 3.94 22.28 10.07
CA GLU A 28 4.90 23.39 10.00
C GLU A 28 4.33 24.70 10.56
N ILE A 29 3.07 25.03 10.26
CA ILE A 29 2.42 26.25 10.78
C ILE A 29 2.24 26.17 12.30
N ILE A 30 1.79 25.04 12.82
CA ILE A 30 1.63 24.84 14.27
C ILE A 30 2.99 24.89 14.96
N SER A 31 4.04 24.34 14.34
CA SER A 31 5.41 24.42 14.86
C SER A 31 5.93 25.88 14.86
N LEU A 32 5.67 26.65 13.79
CA LEU A 32 6.02 28.08 13.71
C LEU A 32 5.26 28.94 14.72
N LEU A 33 3.97 28.66 14.96
CA LEU A 33 3.17 29.35 15.97
C LEU A 33 3.64 29.00 17.39
N ALA A 34 3.96 27.72 17.65
CA ALA A 34 4.50 27.29 18.94
C ALA A 34 5.88 27.89 19.20
N LEU A 35 6.74 27.95 18.17
CA LEU A 35 8.05 28.58 18.25
C LEU A 35 7.91 30.10 18.45
N GLY A 36 6.98 30.74 17.73
CA GLY A 36 6.65 32.15 17.89
C GLY A 36 6.13 32.47 19.30
N TYR A 37 5.28 31.60 19.85
CA TYR A 37 4.81 31.71 21.24
C TYR A 37 5.95 31.53 22.24
N LEU A 38 6.87 30.59 22.01
CA LEU A 38 8.06 30.40 22.87
C LEU A 38 9.00 31.61 22.84
N ILE A 39 9.31 32.12 21.66
CA ILE A 39 10.15 33.30 21.46
C ILE A 39 9.47 34.53 22.08
N PHE A 40 8.17 34.70 21.84
CA PHE A 40 7.40 35.78 22.45
C PHE A 40 7.34 35.65 23.98
N SER A 41 7.15 34.44 24.53
CA SER A 41 7.13 34.19 25.97
C SER A 41 8.50 34.43 26.64
N LEU A 42 9.59 34.12 25.94
CA LEU A 42 10.97 34.34 26.40
C LEU A 42 11.40 35.82 26.34
N ILE A 43 10.92 36.57 25.34
CA ILE A 43 11.36 37.96 25.08
C ILE A 43 10.33 38.99 25.61
N SER A 44 9.08 38.61 25.84
CA SER A 44 8.03 39.45 26.46
C SER A 44 8.45 40.12 27.78
N PRO A 45 9.21 39.47 28.69
CA PRO A 45 9.70 40.11 29.92
C PRO A 45 10.76 41.20 29.66
N ILE A 46 11.40 41.20 28.50
CA ILE A 46 12.48 42.13 28.14
C ILE A 46 11.91 43.44 27.58
N PHE A 47 10.78 43.38 26.86
CA PHE A 47 10.14 44.56 26.26
C PHE A 47 9.10 45.24 27.17
N PHE A 48 8.48 44.52 28.10
CA PHE A 48 7.52 45.08 29.06
C PHE A 48 8.16 45.15 30.45
N LYS A 49 8.97 46.19 30.70
CA LYS A 49 9.42 46.50 32.05
C LYS A 49 8.30 47.21 32.82
N GLU A 50 7.81 46.58 33.88
CA GLU A 50 8.06 47.05 35.26
C GLU A 50 7.55 46.03 36.29
N GLY A 51 8.48 45.43 37.04
CA GLY A 51 8.23 45.09 38.44
C GLY A 51 7.71 43.70 38.84
N GLN A 52 7.69 42.67 37.99
CA GLN A 52 7.31 41.32 38.46
C GLN A 52 8.32 40.23 38.09
N GLN A 53 8.52 39.33 39.07
CA GLN A 53 9.50 38.24 39.13
C GLN A 53 9.59 37.40 37.84
N PRO A 54 10.73 36.72 37.58
CA PRO A 54 10.85 35.79 36.46
C PRO A 54 9.67 34.82 36.49
N ARG A 55 8.90 34.75 35.39
CA ARG A 55 7.76 33.83 35.24
C ARG A 55 8.23 32.43 35.64
N LYS A 56 7.59 31.87 36.67
CA LYS A 56 7.77 30.46 37.01
C LYS A 56 7.25 29.66 35.82
N ILE A 57 8.06 28.74 35.32
CA ILE A 57 7.66 27.81 34.28
C ILE A 57 6.47 27.01 34.84
N GLU A 58 5.29 27.22 34.27
CA GLU A 58 4.09 26.51 34.70
C GLU A 58 3.99 25.17 33.99
N THR A 59 3.31 24.22 34.60
CA THR A 59 3.07 22.87 34.07
C THR A 59 2.64 22.82 32.59
N PRO A 60 1.78 23.72 32.07
CA PRO A 60 1.45 23.76 30.64
C PRO A 60 2.64 24.06 29.72
N ASP A 61 3.59 24.92 30.11
CA ASP A 61 4.78 25.21 29.30
C ASP A 61 5.70 23.99 29.20
N ILE A 62 5.82 23.23 30.30
CA ILE A 62 6.57 21.96 30.34
C ILE A 62 5.91 20.92 29.42
N LEU A 63 4.58 20.90 29.37
CA LEU A 63 3.81 19.96 28.56
C LEU A 63 3.96 20.28 27.06
N VAL A 64 3.93 21.56 26.69
CA VAL A 64 4.20 22.02 25.32
C VAL A 64 5.64 21.70 24.89
N ILE A 65 6.61 21.94 25.78
CA ILE A 65 8.01 21.57 25.52
C ILE A 65 8.16 20.05 25.38
N ALA A 66 7.49 19.26 26.22
CA ALA A 66 7.50 17.80 26.14
C ALA A 66 6.90 17.28 24.82
N VAL A 67 5.80 17.88 24.35
CA VAL A 67 5.19 17.57 23.05
C VAL A 67 6.16 17.93 21.92
N ILE A 68 6.76 19.12 21.93
CA ILE A 68 7.73 19.54 20.91
C ILE A 68 8.96 18.63 20.88
N LEU A 69 9.43 18.15 22.04
CA LEU A 69 10.54 17.21 22.14
C LEU A 69 10.18 15.82 21.63
N LEU A 70 8.98 15.31 21.96
CA LEU A 70 8.49 14.02 21.46
C LEU A 70 8.43 13.97 19.93
N PHE A 71 8.13 15.09 19.28
CA PHE A 71 8.05 15.18 17.82
C PHE A 71 9.36 15.57 17.13
N ASN A 72 10.42 15.92 17.88
CA ASN A 72 11.65 16.43 17.30
C ASN A 72 12.88 15.77 17.95
N SER A 73 13.15 14.54 17.54
CA SER A 73 14.24 13.69 18.07
C SER A 73 15.63 14.32 17.95
N GLU A 74 15.82 15.25 17.01
CA GLU A 74 17.07 15.98 16.83
C GLU A 74 17.29 17.04 17.92
N LEU A 75 16.22 17.66 18.44
CA LEU A 75 16.31 18.60 19.58
C LEU A 75 16.65 17.87 20.89
N LEU A 76 16.13 16.65 21.07
CA LEU A 76 16.46 15.78 22.20
C LEU A 76 17.95 15.44 22.26
N ASN A 77 18.59 15.19 21.11
CA ASN A 77 20.03 14.94 21.02
C ASN A 77 20.87 16.20 21.24
N ARG A 78 20.36 17.40 20.92
CA ARG A 78 21.06 18.67 21.15
C ARG A 78 20.91 19.18 22.59
N LEU A 79 19.87 18.78 23.32
CA LEU A 79 19.66 19.14 24.73
C LEU A 79 20.51 18.32 25.71
N GLU A 80 21.02 17.17 25.30
CA GLU A 80 22.00 16.36 26.05
C GLU A 80 23.29 17.17 26.35
N ASP A 81 23.69 18.04 25.41
CA ASP A 81 24.85 18.93 25.54
C ASP A 81 24.56 20.21 26.37
N PHE A 82 23.29 20.51 26.67
CA PHE A 82 22.87 21.69 27.45
C PHE A 82 22.63 21.38 28.94
N GLY A 83 23.49 20.57 29.55
CA GLY A 83 23.43 20.28 30.98
C GLY A 83 24.09 21.35 31.85
N ILE A 84 23.34 22.35 32.34
CA ILE A 84 23.77 23.20 33.46
C ILE A 84 23.16 22.66 34.77
N SER A 85 23.97 21.99 35.61
CA SER A 85 24.15 22.33 37.05
C SER A 85 24.85 21.20 37.85
N LYS A 86 25.60 21.62 38.87
CA LYS A 86 26.47 20.90 39.81
C LYS A 86 25.81 19.83 40.72
N GLU A 87 24.55 19.44 40.48
CA GLU A 87 23.78 18.52 41.36
C GLU A 87 23.07 17.35 40.64
N GLY A 88 23.33 17.12 39.34
CA GLY A 88 23.01 15.84 38.66
C GLY A 88 21.53 15.50 38.40
N GLY A 89 20.56 16.27 38.91
CA GLY A 89 19.14 15.90 38.87
C GLY A 89 18.43 16.02 37.49
N ILE A 90 18.76 17.02 36.67
CA ILE A 90 18.05 17.29 35.39
C ILE A 90 18.54 16.36 34.28
N THR A 91 19.84 16.13 34.19
CA THR A 91 20.45 15.22 33.19
C THR A 91 20.02 13.76 33.41
N ALA A 92 19.90 13.33 34.67
CA ALA A 92 19.44 11.97 35.00
C ALA A 92 18.00 11.72 34.53
N LYS A 93 17.09 12.68 34.77
CA LYS A 93 15.69 12.60 34.30
C LYS A 93 15.57 12.61 32.78
N PHE A 94 16.45 13.34 32.08
CA PHE A 94 16.46 13.37 30.62
C PHE A 94 16.96 12.05 29.99
N ARG A 95 17.96 11.42 30.62
CA ARG A 95 18.46 10.10 30.21
C ARG A 95 17.38 9.02 30.37
N GLU A 96 16.66 9.06 31.49
CA GLU A 96 15.52 8.16 31.75
C GLU A 96 14.40 8.37 30.73
N LEU A 97 14.07 9.63 30.41
CA LEU A 97 13.07 9.95 29.39
C LEU A 97 13.47 9.44 28.00
N LYS A 98 14.74 9.58 27.60
CA LYS A 98 15.26 9.06 26.31
C LYS A 98 15.19 7.52 26.25
N GLN A 99 15.45 6.84 27.35
CA GLN A 99 15.32 5.39 27.44
C GLN A 99 13.85 4.95 27.29
N GLU A 100 12.94 5.63 27.97
CA GLU A 100 11.50 5.34 27.88
C GLU A 100 10.97 5.62 26.46
N VAL A 101 11.37 6.75 25.84
CA VAL A 101 10.99 7.08 24.45
C VAL A 101 11.53 6.05 23.46
N ASN A 102 12.78 5.60 23.62
CA ASN A 102 13.35 4.56 22.76
C ASN A 102 12.62 3.22 22.92
N LYS A 103 12.23 2.88 24.15
CA LYS A 103 11.46 1.67 24.43
C LYS A 103 10.05 1.74 23.81
N GLN A 104 9.35 2.86 24.01
CA GLN A 104 8.04 3.10 23.41
C GLN A 104 8.10 3.09 21.88
N LYS A 105 9.15 3.66 21.28
CA LYS A 105 9.35 3.60 19.83
C LYS A 105 9.47 2.15 19.35
N LYS A 106 10.24 1.32 20.07
CA LYS A 106 10.39 -0.09 19.73
C LYS A 106 9.07 -0.85 19.86
N GLU A 107 8.30 -0.60 20.93
CA GLU A 107 6.97 -1.20 21.11
C GLU A 107 5.98 -0.78 20.02
N ILE A 108 6.03 0.48 19.57
CA ILE A 108 5.23 0.98 18.44
C ILE A 108 5.62 0.27 17.14
N ASP A 109 6.93 0.15 16.86
CA ASP A 109 7.43 -0.53 15.66
C ASP A 109 7.01 -2.02 15.66
N GLU A 110 7.10 -2.71 16.82
CA GLU A 110 6.64 -4.09 16.99
C GLU A 110 5.12 -4.23 16.79
N LEU A 111 4.33 -3.31 17.32
CA LEU A 111 2.86 -3.32 17.18
C LEU A 111 2.44 -3.04 15.73
N GLN A 112 3.12 -2.13 15.03
CA GLN A 112 2.89 -1.88 13.60
C GLN A 112 3.22 -3.12 12.76
N ALA A 113 4.31 -3.82 13.07
CA ALA A 113 4.66 -5.07 12.38
C ALA A 113 3.60 -6.16 12.60
N GLN A 114 3.11 -6.33 13.83
CA GLN A 114 2.04 -7.29 14.14
C GLN A 114 0.74 -6.97 13.41
N GLN A 115 0.35 -5.69 13.34
CA GLN A 115 -0.84 -5.27 12.60
C GLN A 115 -0.71 -5.55 11.10
N LEU A 116 0.47 -5.30 10.52
CA LEU A 116 0.73 -5.59 9.12
C LEU A 116 0.62 -7.11 8.85
N GLU A 117 1.22 -7.94 9.70
CA GLU A 117 1.16 -9.39 9.58
C GLU A 117 -0.29 -9.91 9.67
N GLN A 118 -1.10 -9.36 10.59
CA GLN A 118 -2.51 -9.72 10.72
C GLN A 118 -3.32 -9.33 9.48
N LEU A 119 -3.07 -8.14 8.92
CA LEU A 119 -3.72 -7.69 7.68
C LEU A 119 -3.34 -8.57 6.50
N GLU A 120 -2.07 -8.94 6.36
CA GLU A 120 -1.59 -9.86 5.32
C GLU A 120 -2.26 -11.24 5.44
N LYS A 121 -2.36 -11.78 6.66
CA LYS A 121 -3.08 -13.04 6.92
C LYS A 121 -4.56 -12.96 6.55
N GLN A 122 -5.23 -11.88 6.91
CA GLN A 122 -6.64 -11.66 6.56
C GLN A 122 -6.82 -11.55 5.04
N GLN A 123 -5.96 -10.79 4.36
CA GLN A 123 -5.99 -10.65 2.91
C GLN A 123 -5.79 -12.00 2.22
N LYS A 124 -4.81 -12.79 2.66
CA LYS A 124 -4.53 -14.11 2.10
C LYS A 124 -5.73 -15.06 2.25
N ASN A 125 -6.37 -15.08 3.41
CA ASN A 125 -7.55 -15.91 3.66
C ASN A 125 -8.74 -15.49 2.78
N LEU A 126 -8.95 -14.18 2.60
CA LEU A 126 -9.98 -13.67 1.69
C LEU A 126 -9.72 -14.08 0.23
N GLU A 127 -8.48 -14.01 -0.24
CA GLU A 127 -8.11 -14.44 -1.59
C GLU A 127 -8.31 -15.95 -1.79
N GLU A 128 -7.96 -16.77 -0.80
CA GLU A 128 -8.20 -18.23 -0.83
C GLU A 128 -9.69 -18.55 -0.87
N MET A 129 -10.49 -17.90 -0.02
CA MET A 129 -11.95 -18.04 -0.04
C MET A 129 -12.55 -17.59 -1.37
N GLN A 130 -12.06 -16.48 -1.94
CA GLN A 130 -12.52 -15.97 -3.23
C GLN A 130 -12.19 -16.93 -4.37
N ALA A 131 -10.96 -17.46 -4.41
CA ALA A 131 -10.55 -18.48 -5.37
C ALA A 131 -11.42 -19.75 -5.25
N PHE A 132 -11.73 -20.17 -4.02
CA PHE A 132 -12.63 -21.29 -3.78
C PHE A 132 -14.05 -21.02 -4.32
N MET A 133 -14.64 -19.85 -4.03
CA MET A 133 -15.98 -19.48 -4.49
C MET A 133 -16.09 -19.47 -6.02
N TYR A 134 -15.05 -19.06 -6.74
CA TYR A 134 -15.06 -19.03 -8.20
C TYR A 134 -15.21 -20.41 -8.86
N ASN A 135 -14.86 -21.50 -8.17
CA ASN A 135 -15.13 -22.85 -8.67
C ASN A 135 -16.63 -23.12 -8.88
N PHE A 136 -17.50 -22.41 -8.16
CA PHE A 136 -18.96 -22.54 -8.29
C PHE A 136 -19.56 -21.55 -9.28
N LEU A 137 -18.89 -20.42 -9.52
CA LEU A 137 -19.39 -19.35 -10.39
C LEU A 137 -18.92 -19.48 -11.83
N LEU A 138 -17.80 -20.15 -12.07
CA LEU A 138 -17.15 -20.25 -13.38
C LEU A 138 -17.20 -21.69 -13.92
N GLY A 139 -17.65 -21.82 -15.15
CA GLY A 139 -17.68 -23.11 -15.87
C GLY A 139 -16.32 -23.52 -16.42
N ASP A 140 -16.24 -24.74 -16.95
CA ASP A 140 -14.99 -25.31 -17.48
C ASP A 140 -14.37 -24.47 -18.61
N LYS A 141 -15.21 -23.86 -19.46
CA LYS A 141 -14.75 -22.98 -20.55
C LYS A 141 -14.06 -21.70 -20.08
N ASP A 142 -14.37 -21.24 -18.87
CA ASP A 142 -13.68 -20.09 -18.28
C ASP A 142 -12.35 -20.54 -17.68
N TYR A 143 -12.34 -21.69 -17.01
CA TYR A 143 -11.12 -22.31 -16.51
C TYR A 143 -10.12 -22.58 -17.63
N GLU A 144 -10.52 -23.29 -18.69
CA GLU A 144 -9.65 -23.62 -19.82
C GLU A 144 -9.04 -22.37 -20.46
N LYS A 145 -9.82 -21.30 -20.58
CA LYS A 145 -9.37 -20.03 -21.16
C LYS A 145 -8.29 -19.37 -20.31
N ILE A 146 -8.45 -19.35 -18.99
CA ILE A 146 -7.45 -18.81 -18.06
C ILE A 146 -6.21 -19.72 -18.02
N ALA A 147 -6.41 -21.05 -17.98
CA ALA A 147 -5.33 -22.02 -17.94
C ALA A 147 -4.45 -21.97 -19.19
N GLN A 148 -5.05 -21.93 -20.38
CA GLN A 148 -4.32 -21.79 -21.64
C GLN A 148 -3.59 -20.45 -21.71
N LEU A 149 -4.23 -19.36 -21.26
CA LEU A 149 -3.56 -18.06 -21.18
C LEU A 149 -2.33 -18.11 -20.27
N ASP A 150 -2.44 -18.68 -19.06
CA ASP A 150 -1.31 -18.81 -18.13
C ASP A 150 -0.19 -19.67 -18.72
N GLN A 151 -0.54 -20.82 -19.31
CA GLN A 151 0.41 -21.73 -19.95
C GLN A 151 1.20 -21.02 -21.08
N HIS A 152 0.51 -20.29 -21.95
CA HIS A 152 1.17 -19.58 -23.05
C HIS A 152 2.05 -18.42 -22.56
N LEU A 153 1.64 -17.72 -21.50
CA LEU A 153 2.45 -16.68 -20.84
C LEU A 153 3.72 -17.27 -20.23
N GLN A 154 3.62 -18.39 -19.50
CA GLN A 154 4.78 -19.06 -18.90
C GLN A 154 5.75 -19.60 -19.96
N ALA A 155 5.22 -20.15 -21.06
CA ALA A 155 6.02 -20.65 -22.17
C ALA A 155 6.55 -19.55 -23.11
N ASN A 156 6.16 -18.28 -22.91
CA ASN A 156 6.43 -17.16 -23.80
C ASN A 156 6.06 -17.47 -25.27
N THR A 157 4.86 -18.02 -25.46
CA THR A 157 4.31 -18.39 -26.77
C THR A 157 3.00 -17.65 -27.03
N ASN A 158 2.63 -17.53 -28.30
CA ASN A 158 1.41 -16.81 -28.68
C ASN A 158 0.16 -17.65 -28.37
N TYR A 159 -0.85 -17.03 -27.77
CA TYR A 159 -2.16 -17.62 -27.58
C TYR A 159 -3.15 -17.04 -28.59
N ASN A 160 -3.19 -17.64 -29.79
CA ASN A 160 -4.03 -17.18 -30.89
C ASN A 160 -5.51 -17.51 -30.62
N PHE A 161 -6.34 -16.48 -30.48
CA PHE A 161 -7.76 -16.60 -30.13
C PHE A 161 -8.66 -15.70 -30.97
N TYR A 162 -9.87 -16.17 -31.27
CA TYR A 162 -10.88 -15.41 -32.00
C TYR A 162 -11.79 -14.67 -31.03
N VAL A 163 -11.81 -13.34 -31.09
CA VAL A 163 -12.55 -12.49 -30.15
C VAL A 163 -13.79 -11.90 -30.82
N SER A 164 -14.92 -12.60 -30.68
CA SER A 164 -16.25 -12.05 -30.97
C SER A 164 -16.76 -11.18 -29.82
N GLU A 165 -17.87 -10.46 -30.03
CA GLU A 165 -18.51 -9.66 -28.96
C GLU A 165 -18.85 -10.50 -27.72
N LYS A 166 -19.37 -11.72 -27.91
CA LYS A 166 -19.67 -12.64 -26.81
C LYS A 166 -18.42 -13.04 -26.03
N VAL A 167 -17.33 -13.33 -26.74
CA VAL A 167 -16.03 -13.64 -26.10
C VAL A 167 -15.50 -12.43 -25.36
N ALA A 168 -15.67 -11.22 -25.89
CA ALA A 168 -15.28 -9.99 -25.19
C ALA A 168 -16.07 -9.79 -23.89
N ASP A 169 -17.35 -10.13 -23.84
CA ASP A 169 -18.13 -10.11 -22.60
C ASP A 169 -17.61 -11.13 -21.58
N GLU A 170 -17.24 -12.33 -22.02
CA GLU A 170 -16.57 -13.32 -21.16
C GLU A 170 -15.24 -12.76 -20.61
N LEU A 171 -14.39 -12.17 -21.47
CA LEU A 171 -13.12 -11.58 -21.04
C LEU A 171 -13.32 -10.40 -20.08
N ARG A 172 -14.34 -9.56 -20.30
CA ARG A 172 -14.72 -8.49 -19.36
C ARG A 172 -15.12 -9.07 -18.01
N ARG A 173 -15.96 -10.12 -18.00
CA ARG A 173 -16.34 -10.82 -16.76
C ARG A 173 -15.12 -11.37 -16.03
N LEU A 174 -14.22 -12.07 -16.71
CA LEU A 174 -13.01 -12.62 -16.09
C LEU A 174 -12.08 -11.54 -15.51
N ARG A 175 -11.99 -10.39 -16.20
CA ARG A 175 -11.26 -9.21 -15.71
C ARG A 175 -11.93 -8.61 -14.49
N ASP A 176 -13.25 -8.46 -14.49
CA ASP A 176 -14.01 -7.86 -13.39
C ASP A 176 -13.96 -8.75 -12.13
N LEU A 177 -13.84 -10.07 -12.32
CA LEU A 177 -13.53 -11.04 -11.26
C LEU A 177 -12.06 -11.03 -10.82
N LYS A 178 -11.23 -10.16 -11.40
CA LYS A 178 -9.79 -10.02 -11.13
C LYS A 178 -8.98 -11.30 -11.38
N LEU A 179 -9.44 -12.20 -12.25
CA LEU A 179 -8.71 -13.42 -12.61
C LEU A 179 -7.70 -13.17 -13.73
N ILE A 180 -8.01 -12.22 -14.60
CA ILE A 180 -7.11 -11.70 -15.63
C ILE A 180 -7.03 -10.19 -15.52
N GLN A 181 -5.95 -9.61 -16.02
CA GLN A 181 -5.76 -8.17 -16.11
C GLN A 181 -5.36 -7.79 -17.53
N THR A 182 -5.82 -6.62 -17.99
CA THR A 182 -5.43 -6.06 -19.29
C THR A 182 -4.08 -5.35 -19.18
N ASN A 183 -3.12 -5.71 -20.04
CA ASN A 183 -1.82 -5.05 -20.14
C ASN A 183 -1.95 -3.65 -20.74
N SER A 184 -2.81 -3.50 -21.76
CA SER A 184 -3.10 -2.21 -22.39
C SER A 184 -4.39 -2.27 -23.22
N GLY A 185 -4.98 -1.09 -23.47
CA GLY A 185 -6.16 -0.94 -24.34
C GLY A 185 -7.48 -1.40 -23.72
N TYR A 186 -8.56 -1.27 -24.50
CA TYR A 186 -9.88 -1.75 -24.11
C TYR A 186 -10.19 -3.08 -24.78
N ILE A 187 -10.96 -3.94 -24.10
CA ILE A 187 -11.40 -5.23 -24.66
C ILE A 187 -12.23 -5.03 -25.95
N SER A 188 -12.91 -3.89 -26.09
CA SER A 188 -13.59 -3.51 -27.34
C SER A 188 -12.64 -3.36 -28.54
N ASP A 189 -11.40 -2.95 -28.30
CA ASP A 189 -10.42 -2.79 -29.37
C ASP A 189 -9.93 -4.15 -29.87
N LEU A 190 -9.91 -5.16 -28.99
CA LEU A 190 -9.61 -6.55 -29.34
C LEU A 190 -10.65 -7.14 -30.28
N VAL A 191 -11.93 -6.84 -30.06
CA VAL A 191 -13.01 -7.28 -30.96
C VAL A 191 -12.76 -6.73 -32.36
N LYS A 192 -12.43 -5.43 -32.46
CA LYS A 192 -12.11 -4.79 -33.75
C LYS A 192 -10.85 -5.38 -34.38
N ALA A 193 -9.79 -5.58 -33.59
CA ALA A 193 -8.54 -6.18 -34.05
C ALA A 193 -8.71 -7.62 -34.55
N SER A 194 -9.60 -8.39 -33.93
CA SER A 194 -9.98 -9.75 -34.34
C SER A 194 -10.98 -9.76 -35.52
N ASN A 195 -11.33 -8.59 -36.07
CA ASN A 195 -12.37 -8.44 -37.09
C ASN A 195 -13.67 -9.14 -36.66
N TYR A 196 -14.12 -8.87 -35.43
CA TYR A 196 -15.31 -9.45 -34.82
C TYR A 196 -15.28 -10.99 -34.75
N GLY A 197 -14.11 -11.57 -34.46
CA GLY A 197 -13.91 -13.02 -34.35
C GLY A 197 -13.65 -13.72 -35.68
N ARG A 198 -13.32 -12.99 -36.75
CA ARG A 198 -12.96 -13.56 -38.06
C ARG A 198 -11.46 -13.84 -38.21
N GLN A 199 -10.63 -13.18 -37.40
CA GLN A 199 -9.18 -13.34 -37.42
C GLN A 199 -8.65 -13.61 -36.01
N PRO A 200 -7.67 -14.51 -35.85
CA PRO A 200 -7.09 -14.76 -34.54
C PRO A 200 -6.21 -13.58 -34.12
N ILE A 201 -6.23 -13.27 -32.84
CA ILE A 201 -5.30 -12.34 -32.20
C ILE A 201 -4.59 -13.04 -31.05
N ASP A 202 -3.37 -12.60 -30.74
CA ASP A 202 -2.61 -13.17 -29.64
C ASP A 202 -3.01 -12.53 -28.30
N LEU A 203 -3.73 -13.29 -27.47
CA LEU A 203 -4.23 -12.79 -26.18
C LEU A 203 -3.12 -12.50 -25.17
N THR A 204 -1.95 -13.13 -25.27
CA THR A 204 -0.84 -12.91 -24.32
C THR A 204 -0.29 -11.47 -24.38
N LYS A 205 -0.44 -10.81 -25.52
CA LYS A 205 -0.06 -9.39 -25.69
C LYS A 205 -0.97 -8.44 -24.92
N TYR A 206 -2.22 -8.84 -24.70
CA TYR A 206 -3.26 -7.97 -24.16
C TYR A 206 -3.63 -8.30 -22.73
N PHE A 207 -3.39 -9.53 -22.28
CA PHE A 207 -3.77 -9.99 -20.96
C PHE A 207 -2.64 -10.67 -20.21
N CYS A 208 -2.69 -10.58 -18.89
CA CYS A 208 -1.94 -11.41 -17.96
C CYS A 208 -2.90 -12.09 -16.97
N VAL A 209 -2.49 -13.23 -16.43
CA VAL A 209 -3.21 -13.91 -15.34
C VAL A 209 -2.72 -13.34 -14.01
N THR A 210 -3.67 -12.93 -13.16
CA THR A 210 -3.34 -12.35 -11.85
C THR A 210 -2.95 -13.43 -10.84
N ASP A 211 -2.43 -13.04 -9.67
CA ASP A 211 -2.15 -13.99 -8.58
C ASP A 211 -3.42 -14.71 -8.11
N LEU A 212 -4.55 -14.01 -8.08
CA LEU A 212 -5.86 -14.62 -7.78
C LEU A 212 -6.27 -15.62 -8.87
N GLY A 213 -6.02 -15.28 -10.14
CA GLY A 213 -6.22 -16.18 -11.29
C GLY A 213 -5.43 -17.48 -11.14
N LYS A 214 -4.15 -17.39 -10.80
CA LYS A 214 -3.28 -18.56 -10.57
C LYS A 214 -3.75 -19.40 -9.37
N LYS A 215 -4.10 -18.74 -8.25
CA LYS A 215 -4.68 -19.42 -7.08
C LYS A 215 -5.96 -20.17 -7.44
N PHE A 216 -6.83 -19.56 -8.23
CA PHE A 216 -8.05 -20.20 -8.74
C PHE A 216 -7.73 -21.45 -9.56
N LEU A 217 -6.77 -21.37 -10.49
CA LEU A 217 -6.34 -22.53 -11.29
C LEU A 217 -5.87 -23.69 -10.40
N THR A 218 -4.92 -23.42 -9.49
CA THR A 218 -4.40 -24.45 -8.57
C THR A 218 -5.50 -25.03 -7.68
N THR A 219 -6.39 -24.20 -7.14
CA THR A 219 -7.51 -24.67 -6.30
C THR A 219 -8.40 -25.63 -7.08
N ARG A 220 -8.73 -25.32 -8.34
CA ARG A 220 -9.58 -26.19 -9.16
C ARG A 220 -8.90 -27.52 -9.48
N GLU A 221 -7.61 -27.52 -9.81
CA GLU A 221 -6.83 -28.73 -10.05
C GLU A 221 -6.80 -29.64 -8.81
N THR A 222 -6.62 -29.06 -7.62
CA THR A 222 -6.64 -29.83 -6.37
C THR A 222 -8.01 -30.46 -6.11
N LEU A 223 -9.11 -29.72 -6.28
CA LEU A 223 -10.46 -30.24 -6.09
C LEU A 223 -10.79 -31.38 -7.07
N HIS A 224 -10.41 -31.25 -8.35
CA HIS A 224 -10.59 -32.32 -9.33
C HIS A 224 -9.77 -33.56 -8.98
N SER A 225 -8.51 -33.38 -8.53
CA SER A 225 -7.63 -34.48 -8.15
C SER A 225 -8.13 -35.23 -6.90
N SER A 226 -8.63 -34.49 -5.89
CA SER A 226 -9.21 -35.07 -4.67
C SER A 226 -10.52 -35.82 -4.95
N SER A 227 -11.37 -35.30 -5.83
CA SER A 227 -12.62 -35.97 -6.23
C SER A 227 -12.37 -37.31 -6.93
N GLN A 228 -11.27 -37.43 -7.71
CA GLN A 228 -10.91 -38.68 -8.38
C GLN A 228 -10.37 -39.73 -7.41
N GLN A 229 -9.64 -39.33 -6.37
CA GLN A 229 -9.12 -40.26 -5.35
C GLN A 229 -10.23 -40.88 -4.49
N GLU A 230 -11.26 -40.11 -4.12
CA GLU A 230 -12.41 -40.63 -3.36
C GLU A 230 -13.25 -41.64 -4.16
N THR A 231 -13.39 -41.45 -5.47
CA THR A 231 -14.06 -42.43 -6.35
C THR A 231 -13.28 -43.72 -6.54
N THR A 232 -11.95 -43.67 -6.44
CA THR A 232 -11.08 -44.85 -6.62
C THR A 232 -11.04 -45.70 -5.34
N ASN A 233 -11.02 -45.06 -4.17
CA ASN A 233 -11.03 -45.77 -2.87
C ASN A 233 -12.40 -46.36 -2.50
N SER A 234 -13.50 -45.88 -3.08
CA SER A 234 -14.85 -46.40 -2.81
C SER A 234 -15.20 -47.67 -3.61
N GLN A 235 -14.35 -48.07 -4.58
CA GLN A 235 -14.57 -49.28 -5.39
C GLN A 235 -13.90 -50.55 -4.83
N GLU A 236 -13.07 -50.43 -3.79
CA GLU A 236 -12.51 -51.57 -3.05
C GLU A 236 -13.36 -51.91 -1.81
N THR A 237 -14.61 -52.34 -2.02
CA THR A 237 -15.30 -53.13 -0.98
C THR A 237 -15.06 -54.62 -1.26
N PRO A 238 -14.49 -55.40 -0.31
CA PRO A 238 -14.18 -56.80 -0.55
C PRO A 238 -15.46 -57.62 -0.74
N LYS A 239 -15.49 -58.44 -1.80
CA LYS A 239 -16.43 -59.56 -1.89
C LYS A 239 -16.18 -60.46 -0.69
N PHE A 240 -17.14 -60.48 0.24
CA PHE A 240 -17.21 -61.54 1.23
C PHE A 240 -17.54 -62.84 0.51
N GLU A 241 -16.57 -63.76 0.46
CA GLU A 241 -16.81 -65.21 0.34
C GLU A 241 -17.25 -65.78 1.69
#